data_AF-A0A3D0H823-F1
#
_entry.id   AF-A0A3D0H823-F1
#
_cell.length_a   1.000
_cell.length_b   1.000
_cell.length_c   1.000
_cell.angle_alpha   90.00
_cell.angle_beta   90.00
_cell.angle_gamma   90.00
#
_symmetry.space_group_name_H-M   'P 1'
#
loop_
_entity.id
_entity.type
_entity.pdbx_description
1 polymer ?
#
loop_
_entity_poly.entity_id
_entity_poly.type
_entity_poly.pdbx_seq_one_letter_code
_entity_poly.pdbx_strand_id
1 'polypeptide(L)'
;MDHPAPRNKTAGLLVLLATLLVITAPYQNLVHAQELKINGTVILSDSNSPLVATNEYIGYEGGTGTLNQTGGTNSVATGVIIGGSYSTGTYDFSGGYLTIGSTSSGGWETIGNGGTGTFIQTGGSNNAYTVWVGNSYFDTSGTPVIGTGTFNLSGAGSLTVTASEAIGSGGTGVFTQGGGTNSASSLIIGDALVHLNPDNTSTTIKGHGTYNLNAGSLSLAQWETIGNGGTGIFNQTGGSNTANTLWVGTSYFDQSGTPVVGAGTFTLSATGSLTVTASETIGSGGTGVFNQEGGIHAVNSLTVGNDVIHVNPDGTTSTMKGTGTYNLSGGTLTVTNGIVNNGSFNYSGGDLNANLTNNGSTTLSGSGTRTVNGDVINSGTFKVTGTNAVYTGSFTNNGAYISDPSTQHFVNLTVGSSGYLQGGLDDKWIISGNFISTSTSPDWNTALADLEFDGTGPQLFSFIGDQTWNSLMIDQDSILSLGLGGGTMGSLHLDIISGLKFDSSGLITNLHGTGVNIYYDAAANGDLYGKTFRLEGGGFLIAEAPASVPEPSTMLFLGSGLIGLVVARRRIR
;
A
#
# COMPACT_ATOMS: atom_id res chain seq x y z
N MET A 1 -49.91 -64.62 -4.71
CA MET A 1 -48.50 -64.55 -5.14
C MET A 1 -48.07 -63.12 -4.90
N ASP A 2 -47.51 -62.88 -3.72
CA ASP A 2 -46.92 -61.60 -3.35
C ASP A 2 -45.61 -61.41 -4.11
N HIS A 3 -45.54 -60.36 -4.92
CA HIS A 3 -44.27 -59.78 -5.32
C HIS A 3 -43.88 -58.76 -4.24
N PRO A 4 -42.74 -58.93 -3.53
CA PRO A 4 -42.26 -57.88 -2.66
C PRO A 4 -41.65 -56.79 -3.54
N ALA A 5 -42.14 -55.55 -3.33
CA ALA A 5 -41.52 -54.34 -3.83
C ALA A 5 -40.05 -54.25 -3.37
N PRO A 6 -39.15 -53.62 -4.16
CA PRO A 6 -37.79 -53.40 -3.72
C PRO A 6 -37.81 -52.54 -2.45
N ARG A 7 -37.28 -53.09 -1.35
CA ARG A 7 -37.07 -52.34 -0.11
C ARG A 7 -36.10 -51.20 -0.41
N ASN A 8 -36.61 -49.97 -0.33
CA ASN A 8 -35.82 -48.77 -0.18
C ASN A 8 -34.90 -48.98 1.03
N LYS A 9 -33.58 -49.14 0.82
CA LYS A 9 -32.62 -49.19 1.93
C LYS A 9 -32.64 -47.80 2.56
N THR A 10 -33.03 -47.73 3.81
CA THR A 10 -33.03 -46.53 4.64
C THR A 10 -31.68 -45.84 4.54
N ALA A 11 -31.67 -44.55 4.16
CA ALA A 11 -30.49 -43.70 4.26
C ALA A 11 -30.00 -43.74 5.71
N GLY A 12 -28.85 -44.36 5.93
CA GLY A 12 -28.29 -44.61 7.25
C GLY A 12 -27.08 -43.72 7.51
N LEU A 13 -26.85 -43.42 8.79
CA LEU A 13 -25.57 -42.93 9.31
C LEU A 13 -24.51 -44.02 9.09
N LEU A 14 -23.41 -43.69 8.41
CA LEU A 14 -22.25 -44.59 8.26
C LEU A 14 -21.07 -44.03 9.05
N VAL A 15 -20.78 -44.64 10.19
CA VAL A 15 -19.58 -44.33 10.99
C VAL A 15 -18.50 -45.35 10.68
N LEU A 16 -17.37 -44.88 10.17
CA LEU A 16 -16.19 -45.70 9.90
C LEU A 16 -15.18 -45.52 11.03
N LEU A 17 -15.21 -46.47 11.97
CA LEU A 17 -14.33 -46.58 13.13
C LEU A 17 -13.12 -47.51 12.91
N ALA A 18 -12.92 -47.99 11.67
CA ALA A 18 -11.85 -48.94 11.34
C ALA A 18 -10.48 -48.26 11.22
N THR A 19 -9.41 -48.95 11.61
CA THR A 19 -8.02 -48.49 11.47
C THR A 19 -7.61 -48.24 10.02
N LEU A 20 -8.23 -48.93 9.06
CA LEU A 20 -8.04 -48.73 7.62
C LEU A 20 -9.25 -49.26 6.84
N LEU A 21 -9.88 -48.42 6.02
CA LEU A 21 -10.85 -48.82 4.98
C LEU A 21 -10.27 -48.48 3.60
N VAL A 22 -10.10 -49.50 2.76
CA VAL A 22 -9.68 -49.34 1.37
C VAL A 22 -10.88 -49.56 0.47
N ILE A 23 -11.34 -48.52 -0.24
CA ILE A 23 -12.40 -48.63 -1.25
C ILE A 23 -11.72 -48.96 -2.58
N THR A 24 -11.77 -50.24 -2.98
CA THR A 24 -11.28 -50.76 -4.27
C THR A 24 -12.34 -51.72 -4.83
N ALA A 25 -12.65 -51.61 -6.13
CA ALA A 25 -13.80 -52.23 -6.81
C ALA A 25 -14.01 -53.78 -6.68
N PRO A 26 -15.22 -54.33 -7.00
CA PRO A 26 -16.51 -53.67 -7.19
C PRO A 26 -17.47 -54.12 -6.08
N TYR A 27 -17.46 -53.45 -4.92
CA TYR A 27 -18.62 -53.54 -4.04
C TYR A 27 -19.70 -52.60 -4.60
N GLN A 28 -20.71 -53.18 -5.26
CA GLN A 28 -21.93 -52.56 -5.78
C GLN A 28 -22.83 -51.91 -4.72
N ASN A 29 -22.29 -51.52 -3.56
CA ASN A 29 -22.99 -50.66 -2.63
C ASN A 29 -22.40 -49.26 -2.82
N LEU A 30 -23.09 -48.42 -3.59
CA LEU A 30 -22.98 -46.97 -3.43
C LEU A 30 -23.02 -46.71 -1.92
N VAL A 31 -21.92 -46.21 -1.36
CA VAL A 31 -21.98 -45.60 -0.04
C VAL A 31 -22.77 -44.34 -0.28
N HIS A 32 -24.10 -44.41 -0.12
CA HIS A 32 -24.96 -43.25 0.06
C HIS A 32 -25.09 -43.07 1.56
N ALA A 33 -24.24 -42.23 2.14
CA ALA A 33 -24.34 -41.88 3.54
C ALA A 33 -25.03 -40.52 3.66
N GLN A 34 -26.02 -40.39 4.54
CA GLN A 34 -26.50 -39.05 4.91
C GLN A 34 -25.37 -38.30 5.63
N GLU A 35 -24.65 -38.99 6.52
CA GLU A 35 -23.41 -38.50 7.11
C GLU A 35 -22.35 -39.60 7.00
N LEU A 36 -21.21 -39.25 6.42
CA LEU A 36 -20.01 -40.07 6.39
C LEU A 36 -19.04 -39.54 7.46
N LYS A 37 -18.74 -40.35 8.48
CA LYS A 37 -17.83 -39.97 9.57
C LYS A 37 -16.60 -40.86 9.59
N ILE A 38 -15.42 -40.26 9.49
CA ILE A 38 -14.13 -40.93 9.35
C ILE A 38 -13.27 -40.60 10.57
N ASN A 39 -13.05 -41.59 11.46
CA ASN A 39 -12.12 -41.53 12.60
C ASN A 39 -10.98 -42.55 12.45
N GLY A 40 -10.57 -42.78 11.21
CA GLY A 40 -9.49 -43.68 10.79
C GLY A 40 -9.01 -43.29 9.40
N THR A 41 -8.37 -44.20 8.66
CA THR A 41 -7.91 -43.91 7.28
C THR A 41 -8.86 -44.49 6.24
N VAL A 42 -9.26 -43.66 5.27
CA VAL A 42 -9.99 -44.07 4.05
C VAL A 42 -9.10 -43.81 2.83
N ILE A 43 -9.10 -44.73 1.87
CA ILE A 43 -8.39 -44.57 0.58
C ILE A 43 -9.40 -44.64 -0.57
N LEU A 44 -9.38 -43.60 -1.42
CA LEU A 44 -10.15 -43.50 -2.67
C LEU A 44 -9.16 -43.42 -3.86
N SER A 45 -9.20 -44.40 -4.76
CA SER A 45 -8.19 -44.51 -5.83
C SER A 45 -8.73 -44.89 -7.21
N ASP A 46 -9.99 -45.36 -7.30
CA ASP A 46 -10.56 -45.85 -8.56
C ASP A 46 -11.62 -44.91 -9.16
N SER A 47 -11.76 -44.94 -10.50
CA SER A 47 -12.70 -44.10 -11.25
C SER A 47 -14.13 -44.67 -11.34
N ASN A 48 -14.38 -45.86 -10.79
CA ASN A 48 -15.56 -46.66 -11.15
C ASN A 48 -16.64 -46.64 -10.08
N SER A 49 -16.39 -46.10 -8.89
CA SER A 49 -17.41 -45.94 -7.85
C SER A 49 -17.20 -44.63 -7.08
N PRO A 50 -18.09 -43.63 -7.23
CA PRO A 50 -17.96 -42.40 -6.47
C PRO A 50 -18.23 -42.65 -4.97
N LEU A 51 -17.49 -41.95 -4.12
CA LEU A 51 -17.86 -41.78 -2.72
C LEU A 51 -18.96 -40.71 -2.67
N VAL A 52 -20.14 -41.05 -2.12
CA VAL A 52 -21.30 -40.14 -2.13
C VAL A 52 -21.83 -39.92 -0.71
N ALA A 53 -21.82 -38.67 -0.26
CA ALA A 53 -22.37 -38.33 1.05
C ALA A 53 -23.22 -37.07 0.98
N THR A 54 -24.14 -36.86 1.93
CA THR A 54 -24.72 -35.52 2.12
C THR A 54 -23.74 -34.64 2.89
N ASN A 55 -23.24 -35.11 4.03
CA ASN A 55 -22.13 -34.48 4.75
C ASN A 55 -20.99 -35.48 4.96
N GLU A 56 -19.75 -35.02 4.87
CA GLU A 56 -18.55 -35.79 5.16
C GLU A 56 -17.76 -35.14 6.30
N TYR A 57 -17.36 -35.93 7.29
CA TYR A 57 -16.56 -35.51 8.43
C TYR A 57 -15.29 -36.36 8.50
N ILE A 58 -14.14 -35.73 8.34
CA ILE A 58 -12.81 -36.34 8.47
C ILE A 58 -12.21 -35.85 9.78
N GLY A 59 -12.20 -36.72 10.81
CA GLY A 59 -12.04 -36.31 12.20
C GLY A 59 -13.36 -35.78 12.77
N TYR A 60 -13.91 -36.52 13.74
CA TYR A 60 -15.23 -36.25 14.32
C TYR A 60 -15.26 -36.59 15.83
N GLU A 61 -15.94 -35.76 16.63
CA GLU A 61 -16.13 -35.94 18.09
C GLU A 61 -14.82 -36.21 18.86
N GLY A 62 -13.79 -35.38 18.64
CA GLY A 62 -12.47 -35.57 19.26
C GLY A 62 -11.61 -36.66 18.62
N GLY A 63 -12.09 -37.34 17.58
CA GLY A 63 -11.35 -38.35 16.84
C GLY A 63 -10.30 -37.79 15.88
N THR A 64 -9.50 -38.68 15.30
CA THR A 64 -8.56 -38.36 14.22
C THR A 64 -8.95 -39.11 12.95
N GLY A 65 -9.10 -38.42 11.82
CA GLY A 65 -9.47 -39.02 10.54
C GLY A 65 -8.53 -38.64 9.41
N THR A 66 -8.39 -39.54 8.43
CA THR A 66 -7.58 -39.33 7.23
C THR A 66 -8.31 -39.84 5.99
N LEU A 67 -8.38 -39.04 4.92
CA LEU A 67 -8.86 -39.45 3.61
C LEU A 67 -7.76 -39.25 2.55
N ASN A 68 -7.35 -40.34 1.91
CA ASN A 68 -6.34 -40.32 0.85
C ASN A 68 -7.02 -40.55 -0.49
N GLN A 69 -7.14 -39.50 -1.30
CA GLN A 69 -7.70 -39.57 -2.64
C GLN A 69 -6.61 -39.42 -3.70
N THR A 70 -6.39 -40.49 -4.46
CA THR A 70 -5.40 -40.55 -5.56
C THR A 70 -6.06 -40.61 -6.94
N GLY A 71 -7.38 -40.85 -6.96
CA GLY A 71 -8.22 -40.93 -8.16
C GLY A 71 -9.70 -40.94 -7.77
N GLY A 72 -10.59 -41.21 -8.73
CA GLY A 72 -12.03 -41.32 -8.46
C GLY A 72 -12.75 -40.00 -8.20
N THR A 73 -14.02 -40.10 -7.81
CA THR A 73 -14.89 -38.95 -7.53
C THR A 73 -15.42 -39.03 -6.11
N ASN A 74 -15.17 -38.00 -5.30
CA ASN A 74 -15.86 -37.76 -4.04
C ASN A 74 -16.93 -36.68 -4.28
N SER A 75 -18.20 -37.05 -4.09
CA SER A 75 -19.37 -36.22 -4.39
C SER A 75 -20.18 -36.01 -3.11
N VAL A 76 -20.04 -34.82 -2.53
CA VAL A 76 -20.67 -34.47 -1.26
C VAL A 76 -21.77 -33.44 -1.50
N ALA A 77 -23.01 -33.70 -1.09
CA ALA A 77 -24.14 -32.86 -1.47
C ALA A 77 -24.21 -31.53 -0.72
N THR A 78 -23.72 -31.47 0.52
CA THR A 78 -23.83 -30.29 1.39
C THR A 78 -22.48 -29.81 1.88
N GLY A 79 -21.70 -30.63 2.57
CA GLY A 79 -20.43 -30.13 3.09
C GLY A 79 -19.43 -31.17 3.54
N VAL A 80 -18.16 -30.81 3.44
CA VAL A 80 -17.01 -31.56 3.92
C VAL A 80 -16.42 -30.79 5.10
N ILE A 81 -16.24 -31.45 6.24
CA ILE A 81 -15.55 -30.91 7.41
C ILE A 81 -14.33 -31.76 7.71
N ILE A 82 -13.17 -31.13 7.76
CA ILE A 82 -11.88 -31.75 8.00
C ILE A 82 -11.36 -31.19 9.31
N GLY A 83 -11.36 -32.00 10.38
CA GLY A 83 -11.11 -31.54 11.73
C GLY A 83 -12.26 -30.71 12.25
N GLY A 84 -13.39 -31.36 12.55
CA GLY A 84 -14.50 -30.75 13.29
C GLY A 84 -14.14 -30.45 14.74
N SER A 85 -15.11 -30.01 15.54
CA SER A 85 -14.92 -29.53 16.92
C SER A 85 -14.05 -30.47 17.75
N TYR A 86 -12.93 -29.94 18.28
CA TYR A 86 -11.97 -30.66 19.12
C TYR A 86 -11.33 -31.90 18.47
N SER A 87 -11.49 -32.11 17.17
CA SER A 87 -11.00 -33.28 16.43
C SER A 87 -9.87 -32.89 15.45
N THR A 88 -9.18 -33.89 14.91
CA THR A 88 -8.13 -33.69 13.89
C THR A 88 -8.48 -34.40 12.60
N GLY A 89 -8.40 -33.71 11.46
CA GLY A 89 -8.68 -34.27 10.15
C GLY A 89 -7.55 -34.02 9.16
N THR A 90 -7.29 -34.97 8.27
CA THR A 90 -6.37 -34.80 7.15
C THR A 90 -6.97 -35.34 5.85
N TYR A 91 -6.89 -34.58 4.78
CA TYR A 91 -7.28 -35.02 3.44
C TYR A 91 -6.11 -34.82 2.48
N ASP A 92 -5.53 -35.93 2.03
CA ASP A 92 -4.49 -35.99 1.02
C ASP A 92 -5.13 -36.19 -0.36
N PHE A 93 -5.23 -35.11 -1.15
CA PHE A 93 -5.83 -35.09 -2.47
C PHE A 93 -4.78 -34.93 -3.58
N SER A 94 -4.47 -36.04 -4.25
CA SER A 94 -3.44 -36.10 -5.30
C SER A 94 -3.98 -36.36 -6.70
N GLY A 95 -5.25 -36.72 -6.84
CA GLY A 95 -5.89 -36.93 -8.15
C GLY A 95 -7.37 -37.26 -8.02
N GLY A 96 -8.11 -37.13 -9.12
CA GLY A 96 -9.57 -37.33 -9.15
C GLY A 96 -10.37 -36.03 -9.03
N TYR A 97 -11.62 -36.16 -8.59
CA TYR A 97 -12.57 -35.06 -8.42
C TYR A 97 -13.11 -35.04 -6.99
N LEU A 98 -13.15 -33.86 -6.37
CA LEU A 98 -13.93 -33.55 -5.19
C LEU A 98 -14.99 -32.52 -5.62
N THR A 99 -16.26 -32.84 -5.44
CA THR A 99 -17.38 -31.97 -5.80
C THR A 99 -18.30 -31.82 -4.60
N ILE A 100 -18.43 -30.59 -4.10
CA ILE A 100 -19.20 -30.26 -2.91
C ILE A 100 -20.35 -29.33 -3.28
N GLY A 101 -21.57 -29.82 -3.09
CA GLY A 101 -22.79 -29.19 -3.57
C GLY A 101 -22.97 -29.29 -5.08
N SER A 102 -24.22 -29.12 -5.54
CA SER A 102 -24.39 -28.60 -6.90
C SER A 102 -24.10 -27.11 -6.85
N THR A 103 -23.61 -26.52 -7.96
CA THR A 103 -23.27 -25.10 -8.07
C THR A 103 -24.40 -24.14 -7.68
N SER A 104 -25.62 -24.65 -7.51
CA SER A 104 -26.82 -23.95 -7.04
C SER A 104 -27.25 -24.19 -5.58
N SER A 105 -26.58 -25.05 -4.80
CA SER A 105 -27.02 -25.43 -3.42
C SER A 105 -26.06 -25.09 -2.28
N GLY A 106 -25.01 -24.29 -2.52
CA GLY A 106 -24.23 -23.71 -1.41
C GLY A 106 -23.32 -24.69 -0.68
N GLY A 107 -22.66 -25.61 -1.39
CA GLY A 107 -21.79 -26.62 -0.77
C GLY A 107 -20.52 -26.05 -0.12
N TRP A 108 -20.21 -26.45 1.11
CA TRP A 108 -19.11 -25.86 1.90
C TRP A 108 -18.01 -26.87 2.22
N GLU A 109 -16.77 -26.47 1.99
CA GLU A 109 -15.58 -27.18 2.45
C GLU A 109 -15.00 -26.44 3.66
N THR A 110 -14.86 -27.11 4.79
CA THR A 110 -14.25 -26.52 5.99
C THR A 110 -13.06 -27.32 6.48
N ILE A 111 -11.93 -26.65 6.59
CA ILE A 111 -10.67 -27.19 7.09
C ILE A 111 -10.43 -26.55 8.46
N GLY A 112 -10.63 -27.31 9.53
CA GLY A 112 -10.51 -26.86 10.91
C GLY A 112 -11.73 -26.07 11.37
N ASN A 113 -12.84 -26.76 11.65
CA ASN A 113 -14.07 -26.18 12.18
C ASN A 113 -14.09 -26.36 13.72
N GLY A 114 -13.58 -25.40 14.47
CA GLY A 114 -13.43 -25.54 15.93
C GLY A 114 -12.46 -26.65 16.38
N GLY A 115 -11.76 -27.28 15.45
CA GLY A 115 -10.70 -28.27 15.65
C GLY A 115 -9.56 -28.04 14.65
N THR A 116 -8.77 -29.06 14.37
CA THR A 116 -7.57 -28.95 13.52
C THR A 116 -7.73 -29.71 12.21
N GLY A 117 -7.76 -28.99 11.09
CA GLY A 117 -7.88 -29.57 9.75
C GLY A 117 -6.64 -29.37 8.90
N THR A 118 -6.33 -30.34 8.05
CA THR A 118 -5.29 -30.23 7.01
C THR A 118 -5.81 -30.77 5.67
N PHE A 119 -5.70 -29.99 4.61
CA PHE A 119 -5.99 -30.39 3.23
C PHE A 119 -4.73 -30.22 2.37
N ILE A 120 -4.29 -31.28 1.71
CA ILE A 120 -3.09 -31.28 0.87
C ILE A 120 -3.50 -31.64 -0.56
N GLN A 121 -3.51 -30.64 -1.44
CA GLN A 121 -3.83 -30.80 -2.85
C GLN A 121 -2.58 -30.74 -3.72
N THR A 122 -2.21 -31.88 -4.30
CA THR A 122 -1.08 -31.99 -5.25
C THR A 122 -1.54 -32.21 -6.70
N GLY A 123 -2.82 -32.54 -6.89
CA GLY A 123 -3.47 -32.77 -8.18
C GLY A 123 -4.99 -32.78 -8.06
N GLY A 124 -5.69 -33.23 -9.11
CA GLY A 124 -7.15 -33.33 -9.12
C GLY A 124 -7.90 -32.00 -9.15
N SER A 125 -9.22 -32.06 -9.26
CA SER A 125 -10.13 -30.90 -9.26
C SER A 125 -11.00 -30.89 -8.01
N ASN A 126 -10.88 -29.84 -7.21
CA ASN A 126 -11.73 -29.55 -6.05
C ASN A 126 -12.70 -28.42 -6.42
N ASN A 127 -13.99 -28.71 -6.36
CA ASN A 127 -15.06 -27.76 -6.67
C ASN A 127 -15.99 -27.61 -5.47
N ALA A 128 -16.06 -26.40 -4.92
CA ALA A 128 -16.91 -26.04 -3.79
C ALA A 128 -17.69 -24.74 -4.06
N TYR A 129 -18.72 -24.46 -3.27
CA TYR A 129 -19.35 -23.14 -3.29
C TYR A 129 -18.60 -22.17 -2.38
N THR A 130 -18.24 -22.59 -1.17
CA THR A 130 -17.38 -21.84 -0.26
C THR A 130 -16.30 -22.74 0.35
N VAL A 131 -15.15 -22.15 0.65
CA VAL A 131 -14.06 -22.81 1.38
C VAL A 131 -13.72 -21.99 2.62
N TRP A 132 -13.65 -22.65 3.77
CA TRP A 132 -13.19 -22.06 5.02
C TRP A 132 -11.96 -22.79 5.52
N VAL A 133 -10.89 -22.05 5.84
CA VAL A 133 -9.66 -22.59 6.41
C VAL A 133 -9.44 -21.94 7.78
N GLY A 134 -9.51 -22.71 8.86
CA GLY A 134 -9.40 -22.19 10.22
C GLY A 134 -10.63 -21.43 10.66
N ASN A 135 -11.77 -22.11 10.69
CA ASN A 135 -13.07 -21.54 11.03
C ASN A 135 -13.40 -21.72 12.50
N SER A 136 -13.62 -20.62 13.21
CA SER A 136 -14.21 -20.60 14.55
C SER A 136 -15.72 -20.42 14.48
N TYR A 137 -16.40 -20.78 15.57
CA TYR A 137 -17.83 -20.48 15.75
C TYR A 137 -18.15 -20.32 17.24
N PHE A 138 -19.37 -19.86 17.54
CA PHE A 138 -19.89 -19.83 18.90
C PHE A 138 -20.82 -21.02 19.11
N ASP A 139 -20.63 -21.79 20.17
CA ASP A 139 -21.54 -22.88 20.50
C ASP A 139 -22.89 -22.35 21.03
N THR A 140 -23.81 -23.26 21.37
CA THR A 140 -25.15 -22.90 21.87
C THR A 140 -25.13 -22.13 23.20
N SER A 141 -24.00 -22.14 23.93
CA SER A 141 -23.82 -21.36 25.15
C SER A 141 -23.24 -19.96 24.89
N GLY A 142 -22.92 -19.64 23.63
CA GLY A 142 -22.19 -18.42 23.27
C GLY A 142 -20.70 -18.51 23.56
N THR A 143 -20.15 -19.71 23.77
CA THR A 143 -18.72 -19.90 24.02
C THR A 143 -17.98 -20.05 22.69
N PRO A 144 -16.89 -19.29 22.45
CA PRO A 144 -16.02 -19.49 21.30
C PRO A 144 -15.44 -20.90 21.21
N VAL A 145 -15.57 -21.53 20.04
CA VAL A 145 -14.86 -22.77 19.66
C VAL A 145 -13.88 -22.41 18.55
N ILE A 146 -12.58 -22.52 18.84
CA ILE A 146 -11.53 -21.98 17.98
C ILE A 146 -11.03 -23.03 16.99
N GLY A 147 -11.09 -22.70 15.70
CA GLY A 147 -10.60 -23.58 14.62
C GLY A 147 -9.20 -23.24 14.14
N THR A 148 -8.43 -24.27 13.76
CA THR A 148 -7.14 -24.16 13.08
C THR A 148 -7.14 -24.96 11.78
N GLY A 149 -6.82 -24.33 10.66
CA GLY A 149 -6.87 -24.97 9.34
C GLY A 149 -5.62 -24.72 8.53
N THR A 150 -5.18 -25.73 7.77
CA THR A 150 -4.10 -25.61 6.78
C THR A 150 -4.55 -26.18 5.44
N PHE A 151 -4.41 -25.40 4.38
CA PHE A 151 -4.64 -25.84 2.99
C PHE A 151 -3.36 -25.65 2.18
N ASN A 152 -2.86 -26.71 1.55
CA ASN A 152 -1.68 -26.67 0.69
C ASN A 152 -2.07 -27.02 -0.75
N LEU A 153 -2.07 -26.04 -1.65
CA LEU A 153 -2.29 -26.23 -3.08
C LEU A 153 -0.96 -26.25 -3.83
N SER A 154 -0.67 -27.31 -4.57
CA SER A 154 0.59 -27.48 -5.28
C SER A 154 0.44 -28.35 -6.53
N GLY A 155 1.53 -28.51 -7.28
CA GLY A 155 1.54 -29.33 -8.49
C GLY A 155 0.53 -28.84 -9.54
N ALA A 156 -0.30 -29.75 -10.03
CA ALA A 156 -1.34 -29.47 -11.02
C ALA A 156 -2.75 -29.42 -10.41
N GLY A 157 -2.86 -29.24 -9.09
CA GLY A 157 -4.15 -29.13 -8.41
C GLY A 157 -4.98 -27.95 -8.94
N SER A 158 -6.29 -28.15 -9.03
CA SER A 158 -7.26 -27.10 -9.38
C SER A 158 -8.28 -26.95 -8.26
N LEU A 159 -8.41 -25.75 -7.72
CA LEU A 159 -9.45 -25.34 -6.79
C LEU A 159 -10.37 -24.33 -7.48
N THR A 160 -11.67 -24.64 -7.54
CA THR A 160 -12.71 -23.75 -8.06
C THR A 160 -13.77 -23.53 -7.00
N VAL A 161 -13.88 -22.28 -6.54
CA VAL A 161 -14.82 -21.85 -5.51
C VAL A 161 -15.83 -20.89 -6.14
N THR A 162 -17.12 -21.20 -6.05
CA THR A 162 -18.13 -20.39 -6.73
C THR A 162 -18.35 -19.03 -6.05
N ALA A 163 -18.32 -18.99 -4.72
CA ALA A 163 -18.51 -17.79 -3.91
C ALA A 163 -17.21 -17.36 -3.25
N SER A 164 -16.95 -17.75 -2.00
CA SER A 164 -15.86 -17.18 -1.22
C SER A 164 -14.92 -18.20 -0.61
N GLU A 165 -13.64 -17.86 -0.61
CA GLU A 165 -12.63 -18.46 0.25
C GLU A 165 -12.40 -17.57 1.47
N ALA A 166 -12.46 -18.15 2.66
CA ALA A 166 -12.21 -17.43 3.90
C ALA A 166 -11.15 -18.14 4.73
N ILE A 167 -10.01 -17.46 4.93
CA ILE A 167 -8.83 -17.97 5.59
C ILE A 167 -8.68 -17.29 6.96
N GLY A 168 -8.82 -18.06 8.03
CA GLY A 168 -8.80 -17.57 9.40
C GLY A 168 -10.05 -16.78 9.76
N SER A 169 -11.23 -17.39 9.61
CA SER A 169 -12.53 -16.79 9.99
C SER A 169 -12.77 -16.99 11.49
N GLY A 170 -12.49 -15.96 12.30
CA GLY A 170 -12.46 -16.03 13.77
C GLY A 170 -11.42 -17.01 14.35
N GLY A 171 -10.80 -17.86 13.54
CA GLY A 171 -9.80 -18.85 13.90
C GLY A 171 -8.45 -18.53 13.30
N THR A 172 -7.59 -19.54 13.19
CA THR A 172 -6.28 -19.43 12.52
C THR A 172 -6.26 -20.27 11.24
N GLY A 173 -6.14 -19.63 10.09
CA GLY A 173 -6.10 -20.29 8.80
C GLY A 173 -4.80 -20.01 8.05
N VAL A 174 -4.23 -21.05 7.43
CA VAL A 174 -3.08 -20.91 6.54
C VAL A 174 -3.38 -21.57 5.20
N PHE A 175 -3.26 -20.81 4.12
CA PHE A 175 -3.32 -21.32 2.75
C PHE A 175 -1.96 -21.13 2.09
N THR A 176 -1.38 -22.19 1.53
CA THR A 176 -0.11 -22.11 0.79
C THR A 176 -0.32 -22.62 -0.63
N GLN A 177 -0.11 -21.74 -1.60
CA GLN A 177 -0.16 -22.06 -3.03
C GLN A 177 1.24 -22.11 -3.62
N GLY A 178 1.76 -23.32 -3.82
CA GLY A 178 3.04 -23.60 -4.48
C GLY A 178 2.92 -23.98 -5.95
N GLY A 179 1.72 -23.94 -6.53
CA GLY A 179 1.42 -24.32 -7.91
C GLY A 179 -0.08 -24.33 -8.20
N GLY A 180 -0.49 -24.96 -9.30
CA GLY A 180 -1.92 -25.13 -9.63
C GLY A 180 -2.70 -23.85 -9.91
N THR A 181 -4.02 -24.01 -9.98
CA THR A 181 -4.98 -22.91 -10.19
C THR A 181 -5.95 -22.82 -9.02
N ASN A 182 -6.12 -21.60 -8.48
CA ASN A 182 -7.16 -21.24 -7.54
C ASN A 182 -8.07 -20.17 -8.20
N SER A 183 -9.37 -20.40 -8.23
CA SER A 183 -10.35 -19.42 -8.73
C SER A 183 -11.53 -19.31 -7.77
N ALA A 184 -11.85 -18.08 -7.37
CA ALA A 184 -12.99 -17.78 -6.50
C ALA A 184 -13.74 -16.52 -6.96
N SER A 185 -14.95 -16.27 -6.44
CA SER A 185 -15.52 -14.91 -6.57
C SER A 185 -14.75 -13.95 -5.66
N SER A 186 -14.55 -14.33 -4.40
CA SER A 186 -13.86 -13.48 -3.42
C SER A 186 -12.95 -14.28 -2.49
N LEU A 187 -11.88 -13.66 -2.02
CA LEU A 187 -10.98 -14.15 -0.99
C LEU A 187 -11.01 -13.21 0.22
N ILE A 188 -11.17 -13.75 1.41
CA ILE A 188 -11.16 -13.02 2.68
C ILE A 188 -10.13 -13.66 3.61
N ILE A 189 -9.19 -12.86 4.12
CA ILE A 189 -8.11 -13.34 4.98
C ILE A 189 -8.18 -12.60 6.31
N GLY A 190 -8.31 -13.33 7.42
CA GLY A 190 -8.40 -12.76 8.76
C GLY A 190 -9.74 -12.07 9.00
N ASP A 191 -10.84 -12.79 8.79
CA ASP A 191 -12.20 -12.29 9.02
C ASP A 191 -12.57 -12.37 10.51
N ALA A 192 -13.10 -11.29 11.08
CA ALA A 192 -13.59 -11.30 12.44
C ALA A 192 -14.97 -11.95 12.54
N LEU A 193 -15.14 -12.83 13.53
CA LEU A 193 -16.45 -13.39 13.86
C LEU A 193 -17.08 -12.60 14.99
N VAL A 194 -18.27 -12.06 14.75
CA VAL A 194 -19.02 -11.26 15.73
C VAL A 194 -20.27 -12.00 16.17
N HIS A 195 -20.46 -12.13 17.48
CA HIS A 195 -21.66 -12.67 18.10
C HIS A 195 -22.41 -11.58 18.86
N LEU A 196 -23.70 -11.40 18.56
CA LEU A 196 -24.57 -10.49 19.30
C LEU A 196 -25.12 -11.21 20.54
N ASN A 197 -24.77 -10.70 21.71
CA ASN A 197 -25.22 -11.21 22.99
C ASN A 197 -26.69 -10.79 23.26
N PRO A 198 -27.45 -11.51 24.10
CA PRO A 198 -28.84 -11.17 24.44
C PRO A 198 -29.02 -9.79 25.08
N ASP A 199 -27.98 -9.22 25.68
CA ASP A 199 -27.96 -7.87 26.26
C ASP A 199 -27.63 -6.77 25.25
N ASN A 200 -27.60 -7.10 23.95
CA ASN A 200 -27.29 -6.22 22.83
C ASN A 200 -25.84 -5.71 22.79
N THR A 201 -24.93 -6.34 23.55
CA THR A 201 -23.47 -6.19 23.38
C THR A 201 -22.93 -7.20 22.36
N SER A 202 -21.72 -7.00 21.84
CA SER A 202 -21.09 -7.97 20.94
C SER A 202 -19.84 -8.61 21.54
N THR A 203 -19.67 -9.90 21.25
CA THR A 203 -18.42 -10.63 21.49
C THR A 203 -17.75 -10.85 20.15
N THR A 204 -16.52 -10.34 19.98
CA THR A 204 -15.76 -10.47 18.73
C THR A 204 -14.57 -11.41 18.92
N ILE A 205 -14.45 -12.39 18.04
CA ILE A 205 -13.24 -13.20 17.89
C ILE A 205 -12.51 -12.71 16.65
N LYS A 206 -11.28 -12.22 16.81
CA LYS A 206 -10.46 -11.79 15.68
C LYS A 206 -9.95 -13.01 14.90
N GLY A 207 -10.25 -13.05 13.61
CA GLY A 207 -9.65 -14.01 12.70
C GLY A 207 -8.18 -13.73 12.43
N HIS A 208 -7.40 -14.77 12.17
CA HIS A 208 -5.99 -14.71 11.82
C HIS A 208 -5.75 -15.56 10.58
N GLY A 209 -5.65 -14.92 9.42
CA GLY A 209 -5.45 -15.59 8.14
C GLY A 209 -4.08 -15.33 7.56
N THR A 210 -3.50 -16.34 6.91
CA THR A 210 -2.29 -16.18 6.09
C THR A 210 -2.46 -16.89 4.75
N TYR A 211 -2.22 -16.18 3.66
CA TYR A 211 -2.14 -16.76 2.31
C TYR A 211 -0.74 -16.56 1.76
N ASN A 212 -0.09 -17.65 1.32
CA ASN A 212 1.23 -17.63 0.70
C ASN A 212 1.12 -18.04 -0.76
N LEU A 213 1.24 -17.09 -1.69
CA LEU A 213 1.26 -17.34 -3.13
C LEU A 213 2.73 -17.40 -3.61
N ASN A 214 3.24 -18.62 -3.73
CA ASN A 214 4.62 -18.89 -4.14
C ASN A 214 4.74 -19.19 -5.64
N ALA A 215 3.71 -19.81 -6.23
CA ALA A 215 3.58 -20.06 -7.67
C ALA A 215 2.12 -20.38 -8.04
N GLY A 216 1.85 -20.58 -9.34
CA GLY A 216 0.49 -20.85 -9.83
C GLY A 216 -0.31 -19.58 -10.11
N SER A 217 -1.63 -19.72 -10.21
CA SER A 217 -2.55 -18.60 -10.45
C SER A 217 -3.66 -18.54 -9.40
N LEU A 218 -3.89 -17.35 -8.86
CA LEU A 218 -5.07 -16.96 -8.08
C LEU A 218 -5.90 -15.99 -8.92
N SER A 219 -7.17 -16.32 -9.20
CA SER A 219 -8.07 -15.51 -10.02
C SER A 219 -9.38 -15.25 -9.28
N LEU A 220 -9.61 -14.00 -8.89
CA LEU A 220 -10.77 -13.54 -8.15
C LEU A 220 -11.66 -12.67 -9.04
N ALA A 221 -12.94 -13.05 -9.16
CA ALA A 221 -13.89 -12.29 -9.98
C ALA A 221 -14.29 -10.95 -9.33
N GLN A 222 -14.20 -10.86 -8.00
CA GLN A 222 -14.62 -9.70 -7.21
C GLN A 222 -13.50 -9.31 -6.24
N TRP A 223 -13.59 -9.69 -4.97
CA TRP A 223 -12.85 -9.03 -3.90
C TRP A 223 -11.70 -9.87 -3.37
N GLU A 224 -10.59 -9.21 -3.09
CA GLU A 224 -9.53 -9.71 -2.23
C GLU A 224 -9.45 -8.83 -1.00
N THR A 225 -9.82 -9.36 0.17
CA THR A 225 -9.85 -8.62 1.42
C THR A 225 -8.86 -9.23 2.42
N ILE A 226 -7.87 -8.45 2.83
CA ILE A 226 -6.86 -8.85 3.80
C ILE A 226 -7.05 -8.06 5.09
N GLY A 227 -7.37 -8.77 6.18
CA GLY A 227 -7.63 -8.19 7.50
C GLY A 227 -9.00 -7.54 7.61
N ASN A 228 -10.07 -8.32 7.48
CA ASN A 228 -11.45 -7.83 7.63
C ASN A 228 -11.89 -7.91 9.10
N GLY A 229 -11.69 -6.83 9.87
CA GLY A 229 -11.96 -6.82 11.32
C GLY A 229 -11.02 -7.69 12.18
N GLY A 230 -10.33 -8.66 11.57
CA GLY A 230 -9.24 -9.45 12.14
C GLY A 230 -7.88 -9.10 11.56
N THR A 231 -6.94 -10.04 11.62
CA THR A 231 -5.56 -9.90 11.11
C THR A 231 -5.38 -10.77 9.87
N GLY A 232 -5.11 -10.16 8.72
CA GLY A 232 -4.82 -10.88 7.48
C GLY A 232 -3.41 -10.62 6.98
N ILE A 233 -2.78 -11.66 6.44
CA ILE A 233 -1.45 -11.59 5.82
C ILE A 233 -1.52 -12.26 4.45
N PHE A 234 -1.07 -11.56 3.41
CA PHE A 234 -0.86 -12.12 2.07
C PHE A 234 0.60 -11.94 1.66
N ASN A 235 1.28 -13.05 1.38
CA ASN A 235 2.67 -13.06 0.94
C ASN A 235 2.73 -13.59 -0.50
N GLN A 236 3.11 -12.73 -1.44
CA GLN A 236 3.30 -13.08 -2.83
C GLN A 236 4.78 -13.06 -3.20
N THR A 237 5.36 -14.24 -3.40
CA THR A 237 6.76 -14.38 -3.85
C THR A 237 6.84 -14.79 -5.33
N GLY A 238 5.75 -15.30 -5.90
CA GLY A 238 5.65 -15.67 -7.31
C GLY A 238 4.19 -15.77 -7.76
N GLY A 239 3.97 -16.43 -8.89
CA GLY A 239 2.63 -16.65 -9.45
C GLY A 239 1.90 -15.36 -9.88
N SER A 240 0.68 -15.54 -10.38
CA SER A 240 -0.22 -14.44 -10.77
C SER A 240 -1.39 -14.33 -9.82
N ASN A 241 -1.67 -13.13 -9.32
CA ASN A 241 -2.87 -12.78 -8.57
C ASN A 241 -3.68 -11.75 -9.38
N THR A 242 -4.95 -12.03 -9.64
CA THR A 242 -5.87 -11.10 -10.29
C THR A 242 -7.12 -10.95 -9.46
N ALA A 243 -7.49 -9.71 -9.16
CA ALA A 243 -8.72 -9.37 -8.45
C ALA A 243 -9.43 -8.18 -9.13
N ASN A 244 -10.72 -8.00 -8.86
CA ASN A 244 -11.40 -6.77 -9.24
C ASN A 244 -11.08 -5.64 -8.28
N THR A 245 -11.24 -5.90 -6.98
CA THR A 245 -10.95 -4.93 -5.93
C THR A 245 -10.08 -5.57 -4.85
N LEU A 246 -9.08 -4.83 -4.37
CA LEU A 246 -8.20 -5.23 -3.27
C LEU A 246 -8.40 -4.29 -2.08
N TRP A 247 -8.65 -4.86 -0.91
CA TRP A 247 -8.69 -4.12 0.36
C TRP A 247 -7.70 -4.71 1.35
N VAL A 248 -6.83 -3.86 1.90
CA VAL A 248 -5.83 -4.25 2.90
C VAL A 248 -6.08 -3.47 4.18
N GLY A 249 -6.44 -4.16 5.26
CA GLY A 249 -6.74 -3.56 6.56
C GLY A 249 -8.09 -2.87 6.57
N THR A 250 -9.17 -3.66 6.69
CA THR A 250 -10.55 -3.17 6.64
C THR A 250 -11.20 -3.26 8.00
N SER A 251 -11.72 -2.14 8.49
CA SER A 251 -12.57 -2.09 9.69
C SER A 251 -14.01 -1.80 9.32
N TYR A 252 -14.94 -2.25 10.15
CA TYR A 252 -16.36 -1.96 10.03
C TYR A 252 -17.00 -1.81 11.40
N PHE A 253 -18.24 -1.32 11.44
CA PHE A 253 -19.04 -1.31 12.66
C PHE A 253 -19.96 -2.52 12.64
N ASP A 254 -20.02 -3.26 13.75
CA ASP A 254 -20.93 -4.39 13.85
C ASP A 254 -22.39 -3.94 14.05
N GLN A 255 -23.29 -4.91 14.21
CA GLN A 255 -24.72 -4.69 14.39
C GLN A 255 -25.07 -3.89 15.68
N SER A 256 -24.15 -3.85 16.66
CA SER A 256 -24.30 -3.05 17.89
C SER A 256 -23.75 -1.62 17.73
N GLY A 257 -23.14 -1.29 16.59
CA GLY A 257 -22.42 -0.04 16.37
C GLY A 257 -21.02 -0.05 16.99
N THR A 258 -20.50 -1.22 17.37
CA THR A 258 -19.15 -1.36 17.94
C THR A 258 -18.10 -1.47 16.82
N PRO A 259 -16.99 -0.70 16.87
CA PRO A 259 -15.90 -0.83 15.91
C PRO A 259 -15.25 -2.21 15.95
N VAL A 260 -15.17 -2.87 14.78
CA VAL A 260 -14.41 -4.09 14.55
C VAL A 260 -13.18 -3.73 13.74
N VAL A 261 -12.04 -3.60 14.42
CA VAL A 261 -10.81 -3.04 13.84
C VAL A 261 -9.96 -4.11 13.18
N GLY A 262 -9.83 -4.01 11.85
CA GLY A 262 -9.01 -4.89 11.03
C GLY A 262 -7.59 -4.40 10.79
N ALA A 263 -6.68 -5.35 10.60
CA ALA A 263 -5.29 -5.13 10.25
C ALA A 263 -4.89 -6.06 9.11
N GLY A 264 -4.42 -5.49 7.99
CA GLY A 264 -4.03 -6.25 6.82
C GLY A 264 -2.59 -5.95 6.41
N THR A 265 -1.88 -6.98 5.95
CA THR A 265 -0.57 -6.81 5.32
C THR A 265 -0.50 -7.60 4.03
N PHE A 266 -0.15 -6.91 2.94
CA PHE A 266 0.17 -7.53 1.65
C PHE A 266 1.66 -7.30 1.36
N THR A 267 2.39 -8.36 1.02
CA THR A 267 3.79 -8.27 0.58
C THR A 267 3.93 -8.85 -0.82
N LEU A 268 4.28 -8.00 -1.78
CA LEU A 268 4.66 -8.38 -3.15
C LEU A 268 6.18 -8.38 -3.28
N SER A 269 6.76 -9.52 -3.62
CA SER A 269 8.22 -9.68 -3.68
C SER A 269 8.63 -10.55 -4.87
N ALA A 270 9.95 -10.61 -5.10
CA ALA A 270 10.58 -11.42 -6.15
C ALA A 270 9.91 -11.25 -7.52
N THR A 271 9.28 -12.29 -8.07
CA THR A 271 8.69 -12.29 -9.43
C THR A 271 7.17 -12.35 -9.43
N GLY A 272 6.52 -12.04 -8.31
CA GLY A 272 5.05 -12.02 -8.23
C GLY A 272 4.43 -11.02 -9.21
N SER A 273 3.24 -11.35 -9.72
CA SER A 273 2.43 -10.46 -10.56
C SER A 273 1.07 -10.22 -9.91
N LEU A 274 0.72 -8.97 -9.63
CA LEU A 274 -0.57 -8.54 -9.11
C LEU A 274 -1.28 -7.65 -10.13
N THR A 275 -2.55 -7.96 -10.42
CA THR A 275 -3.41 -7.12 -11.26
C THR A 275 -4.74 -6.86 -10.55
N VAL A 276 -5.01 -5.59 -10.24
CA VAL A 276 -6.26 -5.14 -9.62
C VAL A 276 -7.03 -4.29 -10.63
N THR A 277 -8.10 -4.85 -11.18
CA THR A 277 -8.74 -4.28 -12.39
C THR A 277 -9.61 -3.06 -12.14
N ALA A 278 -10.13 -2.86 -10.91
CA ALA A 278 -10.96 -1.70 -10.58
C ALA A 278 -10.31 -0.76 -9.56
N SER A 279 -10.08 -1.22 -8.32
CA SER A 279 -9.57 -0.35 -7.26
C SER A 279 -8.85 -1.10 -6.15
N GLU A 280 -7.87 -0.43 -5.56
CA GLU A 280 -7.15 -0.89 -4.38
C GLU A 280 -7.24 0.16 -3.27
N THR A 281 -7.51 -0.29 -2.05
CA THR A 281 -7.53 0.56 -0.85
C THR A 281 -6.68 -0.06 0.24
N ILE A 282 -5.71 0.72 0.73
CA ILE A 282 -4.84 0.35 1.85
C ILE A 282 -5.25 1.14 3.08
N GLY A 283 -5.74 0.46 4.12
CA GLY A 283 -6.17 1.03 5.39
C GLY A 283 -7.55 1.69 5.29
N SER A 284 -8.62 0.90 5.20
CA SER A 284 -10.01 1.38 5.17
C SER A 284 -10.63 1.31 6.56
N GLY A 285 -10.59 2.42 7.31
CA GLY A 285 -10.97 2.52 8.72
C GLY A 285 -10.13 1.66 9.68
N GLY A 286 -9.20 0.87 9.14
CA GLY A 286 -8.27 0.00 9.84
C GLY A 286 -6.83 0.26 9.41
N THR A 287 -5.94 -0.63 9.82
CA THR A 287 -4.51 -0.54 9.49
C THR A 287 -4.17 -1.42 8.30
N GLY A 288 -3.83 -0.80 7.18
CA GLY A 288 -3.39 -1.49 5.97
C GLY A 288 -1.92 -1.20 5.68
N VAL A 289 -1.16 -2.26 5.36
CA VAL A 289 0.23 -2.13 4.92
C VAL A 289 0.42 -2.91 3.62
N PHE A 290 0.90 -2.23 2.59
CA PHE A 290 1.34 -2.85 1.34
C PHE A 290 2.84 -2.69 1.18
N ASN A 291 3.58 -3.80 1.09
CA ASN A 291 5.03 -3.82 0.88
C ASN A 291 5.31 -4.35 -0.53
N GLN A 292 5.83 -3.50 -1.41
CA GLN A 292 6.29 -3.89 -2.72
C GLN A 292 7.82 -3.90 -2.76
N GLU A 293 8.38 -5.08 -2.58
CA GLU A 293 9.83 -5.34 -2.59
C GLU A 293 10.31 -5.83 -3.96
N GLY A 294 9.39 -6.23 -4.85
CA GLY A 294 9.66 -6.75 -6.18
C GLY A 294 8.38 -6.89 -7.02
N GLY A 295 8.45 -7.70 -8.07
CA GLY A 295 7.29 -8.05 -8.90
C GLY A 295 6.72 -6.92 -9.76
N ILE A 296 5.61 -7.22 -10.40
CA ILE A 296 4.82 -6.28 -11.23
C ILE A 296 3.46 -6.09 -10.56
N HIS A 297 3.09 -4.83 -10.34
CA HIS A 297 1.79 -4.45 -9.80
C HIS A 297 1.10 -3.47 -10.75
N ALA A 298 0.00 -3.91 -11.34
CA ALA A 298 -0.87 -3.06 -12.17
C ALA A 298 -2.22 -2.88 -11.49
N VAL A 299 -2.61 -1.63 -11.24
CA VAL A 299 -3.90 -1.30 -10.63
C VAL A 299 -4.57 -0.14 -11.37
N ASN A 300 -5.89 -0.16 -11.43
CA ASN A 300 -6.63 0.93 -12.06
C ASN A 300 -6.66 2.20 -11.20
N SER A 301 -6.90 2.12 -9.90
CA SER A 301 -6.81 3.27 -8.97
C SER A 301 -6.36 2.81 -7.58
N LEU A 302 -5.46 3.56 -6.93
CA LEU A 302 -4.93 3.23 -5.60
C LEU A 302 -5.28 4.34 -4.59
N THR A 303 -5.90 3.96 -3.48
CA THR A 303 -6.13 4.82 -2.31
C THR A 303 -5.32 4.33 -1.12
N VAL A 304 -4.50 5.20 -0.52
CA VAL A 304 -3.74 4.91 0.70
C VAL A 304 -4.32 5.74 1.84
N GLY A 305 -4.94 5.09 2.81
CA GLY A 305 -5.71 5.70 3.89
C GLY A 305 -7.12 6.09 3.42
N ASN A 306 -8.14 5.42 3.98
CA ASN A 306 -9.54 5.74 3.74
C ASN A 306 -10.32 5.67 5.05
N ASP A 307 -10.91 6.80 5.48
CA ASP A 307 -11.76 6.82 6.67
C ASP A 307 -13.07 6.05 6.41
N VAL A 308 -13.59 5.38 7.44
CA VAL A 308 -14.92 4.75 7.42
C VAL A 308 -15.84 5.52 8.34
N ILE A 309 -16.92 6.06 7.78
CA ILE A 309 -17.92 6.84 8.51
C ILE A 309 -19.17 5.99 8.70
N HIS A 310 -19.65 5.93 9.94
CA HIS A 310 -20.90 5.28 10.32
C HIS A 310 -21.88 6.31 10.85
N VAL A 311 -23.13 6.24 10.38
CA VAL A 311 -24.23 7.07 10.88
C VAL A 311 -24.97 6.26 11.94
N ASN A 312 -24.89 6.74 13.18
CA ASN A 312 -25.52 6.12 14.33
C ASN A 312 -27.06 6.26 14.25
N PRO A 313 -27.84 5.39 14.93
CA PRO A 313 -29.30 5.49 14.95
C PRO A 313 -29.86 6.82 15.47
N ASP A 314 -29.08 7.55 16.28
CA ASP A 314 -29.43 8.88 16.79
C ASP A 314 -29.11 10.04 15.82
N GLY A 315 -28.58 9.72 14.63
CA GLY A 315 -28.19 10.68 13.59
C GLY A 315 -26.78 11.26 13.72
N THR A 316 -26.03 10.91 14.77
CA THR A 316 -24.62 11.31 14.91
C THR A 316 -23.70 10.45 14.03
N THR A 317 -22.45 10.88 13.81
CA THR A 317 -21.46 10.11 13.03
C THR A 317 -20.30 9.63 13.88
N SER A 318 -19.97 8.35 13.76
CA SER A 318 -18.73 7.74 14.26
C SER A 318 -17.75 7.57 13.09
N THR A 319 -16.50 8.02 13.23
CA THR A 319 -15.47 7.86 12.18
C THR A 319 -14.35 6.96 12.65
N MET A 320 -14.07 5.90 11.91
CA MET A 320 -12.82 5.14 12.05
C MET A 320 -11.78 5.68 11.08
N LYS A 321 -10.61 6.04 11.60
CA LYS A 321 -9.52 6.57 10.78
C LYS A 321 -8.84 5.46 10.00
N GLY A 322 -8.70 5.65 8.69
CA GLY A 322 -7.96 4.74 7.83
C GLY A 322 -6.47 4.99 7.91
N THR A 323 -5.69 4.02 8.42
CA THR A 323 -4.23 4.10 8.48
C THR A 323 -3.61 3.23 7.40
N GLY A 324 -3.43 3.81 6.21
CA GLY A 324 -2.78 3.16 5.08
C GLY A 324 -1.29 3.47 5.00
N THR A 325 -0.48 2.46 4.72
CA THR A 325 0.94 2.60 4.37
C THR A 325 1.26 1.80 3.11
N TYR A 326 1.80 2.46 2.09
CA TYR A 326 2.35 1.82 0.90
C TYR A 326 3.87 2.01 0.88
N ASN A 327 4.62 0.91 0.81
CA ASN A 327 6.08 0.89 0.74
C ASN A 327 6.51 0.34 -0.62
N LEU A 328 6.98 1.21 -1.51
CA LEU A 328 7.60 0.83 -2.78
C LEU A 328 9.13 0.82 -2.61
N SER A 329 9.70 -0.37 -2.43
CA SER A 329 11.15 -0.59 -2.26
C SER A 329 11.79 -1.35 -3.43
N GLY A 330 10.99 -1.96 -4.31
CA GLY A 330 11.43 -2.61 -5.54
C GLY A 330 10.27 -2.94 -6.48
N GLY A 331 10.58 -3.54 -7.64
CA GLY A 331 9.58 -3.90 -8.65
C GLY A 331 9.01 -2.71 -9.41
N THR A 332 7.85 -2.90 -10.06
CA THR A 332 7.16 -1.86 -10.84
C THR A 332 5.73 -1.70 -10.35
N LEU A 333 5.34 -0.46 -10.00
CA LEU A 333 3.96 -0.07 -9.74
C LEU A 333 3.43 0.77 -10.92
N THR A 334 2.32 0.34 -11.50
CA THR A 334 1.58 1.09 -12.53
C THR A 334 0.16 1.35 -12.06
N VAL A 335 -0.23 2.63 -11.95
CA VAL A 335 -1.58 3.05 -11.54
C VAL A 335 -2.22 3.90 -12.62
N THR A 336 -3.27 3.39 -13.24
CA THR A 336 -3.85 4.00 -14.47
C THR A 336 -4.56 5.33 -14.20
N ASN A 337 -5.41 5.38 -13.18
CA ASN A 337 -6.19 6.56 -12.77
C ASN A 337 -5.59 7.28 -11.56
N GLY A 338 -4.30 7.09 -11.32
CA GLY A 338 -3.55 7.77 -10.28
C GLY A 338 -3.75 7.25 -8.86
N ILE A 339 -2.91 7.77 -7.98
CA ILE A 339 -2.82 7.46 -6.56
C ILE A 339 -3.43 8.61 -5.76
N VAL A 340 -4.29 8.28 -4.79
CA VAL A 340 -4.73 9.20 -3.75
C VAL A 340 -4.11 8.76 -2.42
N ASN A 341 -3.11 9.48 -1.95
CA ASN A 341 -2.46 9.21 -0.68
C ASN A 341 -2.97 10.12 0.43
N ASN A 342 -3.79 9.60 1.33
CA ASN A 342 -4.18 10.23 2.59
C ASN A 342 -3.40 9.68 3.81
N GLY A 343 -2.60 8.62 3.60
CA GLY A 343 -1.79 7.95 4.61
C GLY A 343 -0.30 8.19 4.40
N SER A 344 0.49 7.11 4.37
CA SER A 344 1.94 7.14 4.11
C SER A 344 2.29 6.42 2.82
N PHE A 345 2.97 7.11 1.91
CA PHE A 345 3.53 6.53 0.69
C PHE A 345 5.06 6.67 0.72
N ASN A 346 5.78 5.56 0.85
CA ASN A 346 7.23 5.53 0.95
C ASN A 346 7.82 4.91 -0.31
N TYR A 347 8.61 5.69 -1.05
CA TYR A 347 9.25 5.26 -2.30
C TYR A 347 10.76 5.25 -2.14
N SER A 348 11.30 4.07 -1.84
CA SER A 348 12.73 3.85 -1.55
C SER A 348 13.48 3.06 -2.63
N GLY A 349 12.77 2.48 -3.60
CA GLY A 349 13.31 1.78 -4.76
C GLY A 349 12.21 1.27 -5.70
N GLY A 350 12.57 0.71 -6.87
CA GLY A 350 11.60 0.29 -7.90
C GLY A 350 11.20 1.40 -8.86
N ASP A 351 10.17 1.13 -9.67
CA ASP A 351 9.62 2.05 -10.68
C ASP A 351 8.18 2.46 -10.33
N LEU A 352 7.89 3.76 -10.40
CA LEU A 352 6.55 4.33 -10.18
C LEU A 352 5.99 4.98 -11.45
N ASN A 353 4.91 4.40 -11.97
CA ASN A 353 4.17 4.90 -13.13
C ASN A 353 2.74 5.29 -12.74
N ALA A 354 2.56 6.53 -12.26
CA ALA A 354 1.28 7.03 -11.79
C ALA A 354 1.27 8.55 -11.66
N ASN A 355 0.09 9.14 -11.87
CA ASN A 355 -0.22 10.44 -11.28
C ASN A 355 -0.37 10.28 -9.76
N LEU A 356 0.06 11.26 -8.97
CA LEU A 356 0.01 11.21 -7.51
C LEU A 356 -0.67 12.45 -6.92
N THR A 357 -1.78 12.23 -6.22
CA THR A 357 -2.38 13.22 -5.32
C THR A 357 -2.01 12.88 -3.88
N ASN A 358 -1.18 13.71 -3.25
CA ASN A 358 -0.72 13.53 -1.89
C ASN A 358 -1.43 14.48 -0.93
N ASN A 359 -2.31 13.95 -0.09
CA ASN A 359 -2.95 14.66 1.03
C ASN A 359 -2.31 14.30 2.39
N GLY A 360 -1.64 13.14 2.47
CA GLY A 360 -0.95 12.64 3.65
C GLY A 360 0.56 12.92 3.60
N SER A 361 1.35 11.89 3.85
CA SER A 361 2.82 11.94 3.80
C SER A 361 3.35 11.09 2.65
N THR A 362 4.15 11.69 1.77
CA THR A 362 4.96 10.99 0.77
C THR A 362 6.43 11.17 1.09
N THR A 363 7.21 10.09 1.12
CA THR A 363 8.67 10.15 1.30
C THR A 363 9.38 9.43 0.16
N LEU A 364 10.26 10.14 -0.56
CA LEU A 364 11.21 9.55 -1.49
C LEU A 364 12.57 9.41 -0.79
N SER A 365 13.17 8.21 -0.87
CA SER A 365 14.45 7.94 -0.23
C SER A 365 15.26 6.84 -0.93
N GLY A 366 16.41 6.51 -0.35
CA GLY A 366 17.31 5.48 -0.85
C GLY A 366 18.24 5.99 -1.96
N SER A 367 19.36 5.30 -2.15
CA SER A 367 20.38 5.72 -3.12
C SER A 367 19.90 5.63 -4.57
N GLY A 368 20.47 6.49 -5.42
CA GLY A 368 20.13 6.54 -6.85
C GLY A 368 18.94 7.46 -7.14
N THR A 369 18.22 7.17 -8.21
CA THR A 369 17.15 8.04 -8.74
C THR A 369 15.77 7.46 -8.48
N ARG A 370 14.86 8.29 -7.96
CA ARG A 370 13.43 7.99 -7.79
C ARG A 370 12.64 8.81 -8.78
N THR A 371 12.20 8.15 -9.85
CA THR A 371 11.38 8.78 -10.88
C THR A 371 9.90 8.58 -10.58
N VAL A 372 9.14 9.66 -10.56
CA VAL A 372 7.67 9.65 -10.55
C VAL A 372 7.20 9.93 -11.98
N ASN A 373 6.76 8.89 -12.67
CA ASN A 373 6.28 8.99 -14.05
C ASN A 373 4.79 9.40 -14.08
N GLY A 374 4.52 10.68 -13.81
CA GLY A 374 3.18 11.26 -13.83
C GLY A 374 3.12 12.65 -13.20
N ASP A 375 1.96 13.28 -13.26
CA ASP A 375 1.70 14.56 -12.60
C ASP A 375 1.57 14.37 -11.09
N VAL A 376 2.07 15.34 -10.32
CA VAL A 376 2.00 15.33 -8.85
C VAL A 376 1.27 16.55 -8.34
N ILE A 377 0.30 16.33 -7.46
CA ILE A 377 -0.37 17.37 -6.67
C ILE A 377 -0.12 17.06 -5.20
N ASN A 378 0.61 17.92 -4.52
CA ASN A 378 0.89 17.81 -3.09
C ASN A 378 0.05 18.82 -2.30
N SER A 379 -0.81 18.35 -1.40
CA SER A 379 -1.50 19.14 -0.39
C SER A 379 -1.09 18.75 1.05
N GLY A 380 -0.29 17.69 1.20
CA GLY A 380 0.23 17.21 2.47
C GLY A 380 1.72 17.49 2.64
N THR A 381 2.46 16.51 3.15
CA THR A 381 3.94 16.57 3.26
C THR A 381 4.57 15.70 2.18
N PHE A 382 5.50 16.28 1.44
CA PHE A 382 6.35 15.60 0.48
C PHE A 382 7.80 15.74 0.93
N LYS A 383 8.42 14.65 1.38
CA LYS A 383 9.82 14.63 1.82
C LYS A 383 10.69 13.90 0.81
N VAL A 384 11.86 14.45 0.50
CA VAL A 384 12.90 13.80 -0.30
C VAL A 384 14.18 13.80 0.53
N THR A 385 14.82 12.64 0.68
CA THR A 385 16.02 12.52 1.52
C THR A 385 16.99 11.48 0.99
N GLY A 386 18.28 11.84 0.91
CA GLY A 386 19.35 10.97 0.43
C GLY A 386 19.13 10.38 -0.96
N THR A 387 18.43 11.08 -1.87
CA THR A 387 18.08 10.55 -3.21
C THR A 387 18.02 11.64 -4.29
N ASN A 388 17.98 11.21 -5.55
CA ASN A 388 17.70 12.08 -6.69
C ASN A 388 16.23 11.87 -7.11
N ALA A 389 15.35 12.83 -6.81
CA ALA A 389 13.97 12.78 -7.25
C ALA A 389 13.83 13.34 -8.67
N VAL A 390 13.11 12.65 -9.55
CA VAL A 390 12.82 13.11 -10.92
C VAL A 390 11.31 13.05 -11.15
N TYR A 391 10.73 14.16 -11.59
CA TYR A 391 9.32 14.28 -11.89
C TYR A 391 9.13 14.52 -13.38
N THR A 392 8.58 13.54 -14.10
CA THR A 392 8.42 13.65 -15.56
C THR A 392 7.16 14.43 -15.95
N GLY A 393 6.19 14.53 -15.05
CA GLY A 393 5.01 15.36 -15.20
C GLY A 393 5.17 16.73 -14.52
N SER A 394 4.08 17.48 -14.46
CA SER A 394 4.03 18.74 -13.72
C SER A 394 3.90 18.48 -12.22
N PHE A 395 4.60 19.25 -11.40
CA PHE A 395 4.50 19.19 -9.95
C PHE A 395 3.79 20.45 -9.42
N THR A 396 2.67 20.26 -8.72
CA THR A 396 1.96 21.33 -8.01
C THR A 396 2.06 21.11 -6.51
N ASN A 397 2.67 22.06 -5.81
CA ASN A 397 2.87 22.05 -4.37
C ASN A 397 1.95 23.05 -3.66
N ASN A 398 0.94 22.56 -2.96
CA ASN A 398 0.05 23.33 -2.07
C ASN A 398 0.32 23.05 -0.58
N GLY A 399 1.22 22.11 -0.27
CA GLY A 399 1.64 21.75 1.09
C GLY A 399 3.15 21.92 1.31
N ALA A 400 3.73 21.05 2.12
CA ALA A 400 5.16 21.08 2.43
C ALA A 400 5.96 20.25 1.42
N TYR A 401 7.02 20.83 0.86
CA TYR A 401 8.06 20.08 0.15
C TYR A 401 9.38 20.24 0.89
N ILE A 402 9.96 19.15 1.38
CA ILE A 402 11.12 19.16 2.28
C ILE A 402 12.23 18.28 1.68
N SER A 403 13.40 18.87 1.45
CA SER A 403 14.61 18.19 0.97
C SER A 403 15.67 18.11 2.08
N ASP A 404 16.40 16.99 2.18
CA ASP A 404 17.38 16.75 3.26
C ASP A 404 18.41 15.59 3.01
N PRO A 405 19.67 15.92 2.72
CA PRO A 405 20.01 16.59 1.48
C PRO A 405 19.61 15.72 0.28
N SER A 406 19.19 16.31 -0.82
CA SER A 406 18.78 15.60 -2.05
C SER A 406 18.86 16.50 -3.28
N THR A 407 18.80 15.89 -4.48
CA THR A 407 18.57 16.61 -5.74
C THR A 407 17.15 16.35 -6.23
N GLN A 408 16.46 17.37 -6.73
CA GLN A 408 15.11 17.28 -7.26
C GLN A 408 15.08 17.86 -8.67
N HIS A 409 14.58 17.11 -9.64
CA HIS A 409 14.47 17.52 -11.02
C HIS A 409 13.00 17.59 -11.44
N PHE A 410 12.55 18.78 -11.80
CA PHE A 410 11.17 19.06 -12.19
C PHE A 410 11.09 19.49 -13.65
N VAL A 411 10.11 18.96 -14.39
CA VAL A 411 9.72 19.55 -15.68
C VAL A 411 9.05 20.91 -15.46
N ASN A 412 7.98 20.96 -14.66
CA ASN A 412 7.37 22.21 -14.22
C ASN A 412 7.12 22.15 -12.72
N LEU A 413 7.39 23.24 -12.01
CA LEU A 413 7.11 23.39 -10.59
C LEU A 413 6.16 24.57 -10.37
N THR A 414 4.99 24.29 -9.82
CA THR A 414 4.06 25.30 -9.33
C THR A 414 3.97 25.21 -7.81
N VAL A 415 4.11 26.32 -7.09
CA VAL A 415 3.91 26.39 -5.64
C VAL A 415 2.76 27.34 -5.34
N GLY A 416 1.66 26.80 -4.81
CA GLY A 416 0.47 27.55 -4.45
C GLY A 416 0.67 28.42 -3.20
N SER A 417 -0.34 29.21 -2.85
CA SER A 417 -0.24 30.21 -1.78
C SER A 417 0.10 29.65 -0.39
N SER A 418 -0.40 28.45 -0.08
CA SER A 418 -0.09 27.72 1.16
C SER A 418 1.14 26.82 1.05
N GLY A 419 1.60 26.54 -0.17
CA GLY A 419 2.71 25.62 -0.40
C GLY A 419 4.05 26.27 -0.07
N TYR A 420 5.03 25.48 0.33
CA TYR A 420 6.39 25.97 0.58
C TYR A 420 7.46 24.94 0.28
N LEU A 421 8.67 25.42 0.02
CA LEU A 421 9.86 24.60 -0.18
C LEU A 421 10.82 24.79 1.01
N GLN A 422 11.41 23.69 1.44
CA GLN A 422 12.49 23.67 2.40
C GLN A 422 13.64 22.82 1.87
N GLY A 423 14.84 23.38 1.94
CA GLY A 423 16.05 22.58 2.05
C GLY A 423 17.27 23.46 2.28
N GLY A 424 18.34 22.78 2.67
CA GLY A 424 19.53 23.37 3.22
C GLY A 424 20.75 23.18 2.33
N LEU A 425 21.90 23.10 2.99
CA LEU A 425 23.18 22.82 2.36
C LEU A 425 23.12 21.47 1.61
N ASP A 426 23.73 21.43 0.43
CA ASP A 426 23.79 20.26 -0.47
C ASP A 426 22.45 19.83 -1.08
N ASP A 427 21.38 20.60 -0.87
CA ASP A 427 20.13 20.41 -1.61
C ASP A 427 20.14 21.17 -2.94
N LYS A 428 19.57 20.55 -3.98
CA LYS A 428 19.55 21.10 -5.35
C LYS A 428 18.19 20.93 -6.04
N TRP A 429 17.68 22.02 -6.61
CA TRP A 429 16.45 22.09 -7.38
C TRP A 429 16.79 22.38 -8.83
N ILE A 430 16.46 21.46 -9.72
CA ILE A 430 16.69 21.55 -11.16
C ILE A 430 15.34 21.68 -11.84
N ILE A 431 15.17 22.68 -12.68
CA ILE A 431 13.92 22.98 -13.39
C ILE A 431 14.18 22.99 -14.90
N SER A 432 13.49 22.13 -15.65
CA SER A 432 13.60 22.10 -17.13
C SER A 432 12.56 22.95 -17.85
N GLY A 433 11.58 23.47 -17.13
CA GLY A 433 10.47 24.25 -17.67
C GLY A 433 10.19 25.46 -16.79
N ASN A 434 8.95 25.63 -16.36
CA ASN A 434 8.55 26.81 -15.58
C ASN A 434 8.57 26.55 -14.08
N PHE A 435 9.02 27.55 -13.33
CA PHE A 435 8.85 27.64 -11.89
C PHE A 435 7.94 28.82 -11.55
N ILE A 436 6.72 28.52 -11.10
CA ILE A 436 5.71 29.53 -10.74
C ILE A 436 5.39 29.39 -9.25
N SER A 437 5.60 30.43 -8.47
CA SER A 437 5.27 30.48 -7.05
C SER A 437 4.32 31.65 -6.76
N THR A 438 3.23 31.34 -6.07
CA THR A 438 2.38 32.34 -5.41
C THR A 438 2.43 32.19 -3.89
N SER A 439 3.46 31.50 -3.38
CA SER A 439 3.59 31.19 -1.95
C SER A 439 3.69 32.46 -1.12
N THR A 440 2.93 32.50 -0.03
CA THR A 440 3.08 33.49 1.05
C THR A 440 3.44 32.81 2.37
N SER A 441 3.86 31.54 2.33
CA SER A 441 4.11 30.76 3.53
C SER A 441 5.38 31.26 4.25
N PRO A 442 5.32 31.51 5.57
CA PRO A 442 6.51 31.88 6.35
C PRO A 442 7.48 30.72 6.55
N ASP A 443 7.06 29.48 6.24
CA ASP A 443 7.85 28.27 6.43
C ASP A 443 8.82 28.00 5.27
N TRP A 444 8.78 28.83 4.22
CA TRP A 444 9.70 28.74 3.10
C TRP A 444 11.14 28.97 3.54
N ASN A 445 12.05 28.06 3.20
CA ASN A 445 13.47 28.18 3.52
C ASN A 445 14.34 27.49 2.46
N THR A 446 14.91 28.28 1.56
CA THR A 446 15.79 27.83 0.46
C THR A 446 17.10 28.60 0.43
N ALA A 447 17.44 29.33 1.49
CA ALA A 447 18.59 30.25 1.47
C ALA A 447 19.94 29.55 1.31
N LEU A 448 20.05 28.27 1.69
CA LEU A 448 21.27 27.48 1.57
C LEU A 448 21.26 26.49 0.39
N ALA A 449 20.22 26.58 -0.44
CA ALA A 449 19.89 25.62 -1.49
C ALA A 449 20.28 26.12 -2.88
N ASP A 450 20.65 25.19 -3.77
CA ASP A 450 21.03 25.51 -5.15
C ASP A 450 19.85 25.39 -6.12
N LEU A 451 19.66 26.40 -6.97
CA LEU A 451 18.66 26.42 -8.03
C LEU A 451 19.31 26.38 -9.41
N GLU A 452 18.87 25.48 -10.27
CA GLU A 452 19.33 25.34 -11.65
C GLU A 452 18.16 25.33 -12.63
N PHE A 453 18.31 26.02 -13.75
CA PHE A 453 17.42 25.92 -14.91
C PHE A 453 18.17 25.24 -16.06
N ASP A 454 17.77 24.01 -16.42
CA ASP A 454 18.45 23.14 -17.39
C ASP A 454 17.64 22.89 -18.68
N GLY A 455 16.49 23.55 -18.82
CA GLY A 455 15.61 23.39 -19.97
C GLY A 455 16.14 23.99 -21.28
N THR A 456 15.69 23.46 -22.41
CA THR A 456 16.00 24.05 -23.71
C THR A 456 15.08 25.24 -24.01
N GLY A 457 15.65 26.44 -24.16
CA GLY A 457 14.91 27.64 -24.57
C GLY A 457 14.29 28.44 -23.41
N PRO A 458 13.25 29.26 -23.67
CA PRO A 458 12.67 30.16 -22.69
C PRO A 458 11.97 29.44 -21.52
N GLN A 459 12.33 29.82 -20.31
CA GLN A 459 11.75 29.35 -19.05
C GLN A 459 11.30 30.55 -18.21
N LEU A 460 10.22 30.41 -17.48
CA LEU A 460 9.69 31.44 -16.57
C LEU A 460 9.96 31.05 -15.12
N PHE A 461 10.63 31.94 -14.37
CA PHE A 461 10.64 31.93 -12.92
C PHE A 461 9.82 33.10 -12.38
N SER A 462 8.59 32.80 -11.94
CA SER A 462 7.65 33.79 -11.43
C SER A 462 7.43 33.58 -9.94
N PHE A 463 7.53 34.65 -9.15
CA PHE A 463 7.32 34.59 -7.70
C PHE A 463 6.68 35.89 -7.16
N ILE A 464 6.28 35.87 -5.90
CA ILE A 464 5.78 37.04 -5.17
C ILE A 464 6.66 37.32 -3.96
N GLY A 465 6.84 38.60 -3.63
CA GLY A 465 7.72 39.02 -2.53
C GLY A 465 9.19 38.69 -2.79
N ASP A 466 10.02 38.83 -1.76
CA ASP A 466 11.45 38.52 -1.86
C ASP A 466 11.69 37.01 -1.81
N GLN A 467 12.67 36.54 -2.55
CA GLN A 467 13.12 35.15 -2.60
C GLN A 467 14.62 35.07 -2.38
N THR A 468 15.07 34.02 -1.71
CA THR A 468 16.49 33.81 -1.41
C THR A 468 16.90 32.38 -1.74
N TRP A 469 18.00 32.25 -2.46
CA TRP A 469 18.64 30.98 -2.81
C TRP A 469 20.16 31.10 -2.62
N ASN A 470 20.85 30.00 -2.37
CA ASN A 470 22.32 30.02 -2.31
C ASN A 470 22.89 30.30 -3.70
N SER A 471 22.47 29.53 -4.69
CA SER A 471 22.93 29.75 -6.07
C SER A 471 21.81 29.69 -7.09
N LEU A 472 22.02 30.40 -8.21
CA LEU A 472 21.26 30.27 -9.44
C LEU A 472 22.22 29.91 -10.60
N MET A 473 21.99 28.76 -11.22
CA MET A 473 22.66 28.33 -12.44
C MET A 473 21.68 28.37 -13.63
N ILE A 474 22.08 29.01 -14.72
CA ILE A 474 21.35 28.99 -15.99
C ILE A 474 22.18 28.16 -16.96
N ASP A 475 21.70 26.96 -17.30
CA ASP A 475 22.44 26.06 -18.19
C ASP A 475 22.65 26.68 -19.59
N GLN A 476 23.60 26.12 -20.34
CA GLN A 476 24.00 26.64 -21.65
C GLN A 476 22.83 26.77 -22.64
N ASP A 477 21.77 25.99 -22.55
CA ASP A 477 20.65 26.05 -23.50
C ASP A 477 19.42 26.79 -22.96
N SER A 478 19.49 27.26 -21.72
CA SER A 478 18.42 27.96 -21.01
C SER A 478 18.39 29.47 -21.30
N ILE A 479 17.18 30.02 -21.40
CA ILE A 479 16.92 31.47 -21.35
C ILE A 479 15.90 31.72 -20.23
N LEU A 480 16.31 32.40 -19.17
CA LEU A 480 15.46 32.60 -18.00
C LEU A 480 14.78 33.97 -18.05
N SER A 481 13.45 33.98 -17.99
CA SER A 481 12.66 35.18 -17.72
C SER A 481 12.18 35.16 -16.28
N LEU A 482 12.45 36.22 -15.54
CA LEU A 482 11.79 36.45 -14.25
C LEU A 482 10.42 37.04 -14.48
N GLY A 483 9.49 36.77 -13.57
CA GLY A 483 8.13 37.29 -13.61
C GLY A 483 7.61 37.66 -12.22
N LEU A 484 6.67 38.59 -12.19
CA LEU A 484 5.90 38.89 -10.99
C LEU A 484 4.67 37.97 -10.98
N GLY A 485 4.51 37.15 -9.94
CA GLY A 485 3.38 36.22 -9.77
C GLY A 485 2.03 36.91 -9.50
N GLY A 486 1.76 38.05 -10.13
CA GLY A 486 0.56 38.88 -9.94
C GLY A 486 0.60 39.82 -8.74
N GLY A 487 1.74 39.95 -8.03
CA GLY A 487 1.91 40.74 -6.80
C GLY A 487 2.82 41.98 -6.92
N THR A 488 3.13 42.61 -5.78
CA THR A 488 4.08 43.74 -5.64
C THR A 488 5.49 43.34 -6.11
N MET A 489 6.30 44.31 -6.57
CA MET A 489 7.70 44.08 -6.93
C MET A 489 8.45 43.40 -5.79
N GLY A 490 8.89 42.17 -6.04
CA GLY A 490 9.81 41.41 -5.19
C GLY A 490 11.22 41.39 -5.77
N SER A 491 12.18 40.92 -4.99
CA SER A 491 13.56 40.76 -5.40
C SER A 491 14.10 39.34 -5.19
N LEU A 492 15.10 38.97 -5.97
CA LEU A 492 15.78 37.68 -5.85
C LEU A 492 17.18 37.91 -5.27
N HIS A 493 17.46 37.34 -4.10
CA HIS A 493 18.77 37.38 -3.46
C HIS A 493 19.49 36.05 -3.66
N LEU A 494 20.76 36.13 -4.07
CA LEU A 494 21.62 34.99 -4.40
C LEU A 494 23.00 35.20 -3.77
N ASP A 495 23.64 34.13 -3.32
CA ASP A 495 25.09 34.20 -3.07
C ASP A 495 25.83 34.07 -4.40
N ILE A 496 25.51 33.06 -5.22
CA ILE A 496 26.18 32.77 -6.49
C ILE A 496 25.21 32.83 -7.67
N ILE A 497 25.62 33.46 -8.77
CA ILE A 497 24.93 33.37 -10.07
C ILE A 497 25.92 32.95 -11.16
N SER A 498 25.55 31.93 -11.94
CA SER A 498 26.42 31.36 -12.97
C SER A 498 25.67 31.05 -14.27
N GLY A 499 26.42 30.81 -15.34
CA GLY A 499 25.86 30.52 -16.67
C GLY A 499 25.36 31.75 -17.45
N LEU A 500 25.68 32.96 -17.00
CA LEU A 500 25.33 34.19 -17.70
C LEU A 500 26.05 34.29 -19.04
N LYS A 501 25.30 34.63 -20.09
CA LYS A 501 25.82 34.89 -21.44
C LYS A 501 25.82 36.38 -21.72
N PHE A 502 26.92 36.87 -22.25
CA PHE A 502 27.09 38.28 -22.62
C PHE A 502 27.23 38.41 -24.13
N ASP A 503 26.56 39.41 -24.71
CA ASP A 503 26.82 39.82 -26.08
C ASP A 503 28.09 40.70 -26.19
N SER A 504 28.42 41.10 -27.41
CA SER A 504 29.59 41.97 -27.68
C SER A 504 29.50 43.35 -27.02
N SER A 505 28.32 43.78 -26.57
CA SER A 505 28.11 45.06 -25.88
C SER A 505 28.17 44.92 -24.35
N GLY A 506 28.29 43.69 -23.83
CA GLY A 506 28.28 43.39 -22.41
C GLY A 506 26.87 43.30 -21.81
N LEU A 507 25.83 43.14 -22.64
CA LEU A 507 24.46 42.89 -22.19
C LEU A 507 24.28 41.40 -21.91
N ILE A 508 23.57 41.08 -20.82
CA ILE A 508 23.19 39.71 -20.49
C ILE A 508 22.04 39.27 -21.42
N THR A 509 22.21 38.15 -22.14
CA THR A 509 21.26 37.72 -23.18
C THR A 509 20.36 36.56 -22.78
N ASN A 510 20.69 35.82 -21.71
CA ASN A 510 19.94 34.64 -21.27
C ASN A 510 19.22 34.83 -19.93
N LEU A 511 19.12 36.07 -19.45
CA LEU A 511 18.41 36.43 -18.23
C LEU A 511 17.64 37.75 -18.42
N HIS A 512 16.32 37.68 -18.29
CA HIS A 512 15.40 38.80 -18.49
C HIS A 512 14.67 39.09 -17.18
N GLY A 513 14.69 40.32 -16.70
CA GLY A 513 14.21 40.65 -15.35
C GLY A 513 12.71 40.98 -15.29
N THR A 514 12.10 41.43 -16.38
CA THR A 514 10.71 41.96 -16.45
C THR A 514 10.34 42.97 -15.33
N GLY A 515 11.33 43.64 -14.75
CA GLY A 515 11.17 44.58 -13.63
C GLY A 515 11.69 44.07 -12.28
N VAL A 516 11.98 42.78 -12.14
CA VAL A 516 12.56 42.19 -10.93
C VAL A 516 14.05 42.56 -10.81
N ASN A 517 14.46 42.96 -9.61
CA ASN A 517 15.88 43.13 -9.27
C ASN A 517 16.44 41.84 -8.67
N ILE A 518 17.66 41.51 -9.07
CA ILE A 518 18.43 40.38 -8.59
C ILE A 518 19.64 40.95 -7.86
N TYR A 519 19.90 40.45 -6.66
CA TYR A 519 21.03 40.81 -5.83
C TYR A 519 21.97 39.61 -5.71
N TYR A 520 23.26 39.85 -5.86
CA TYR A 520 24.28 38.80 -5.76
C TYR A 520 25.46 39.22 -4.88
N ASP A 521 26.11 38.28 -4.18
CA ASP A 521 27.33 38.57 -3.44
C ASP A 521 28.51 38.84 -4.40
N ALA A 522 29.06 40.06 -4.36
CA ALA A 522 30.20 40.45 -5.18
C ALA A 522 31.44 39.58 -4.95
N ALA A 523 31.65 39.07 -3.73
CA ALA A 523 32.82 38.27 -3.38
C ALA A 523 32.74 36.86 -3.97
N ALA A 524 31.55 36.26 -3.99
CA ALA A 524 31.31 34.94 -4.56
C ALA A 524 31.24 34.94 -6.10
N ASN A 525 31.05 36.12 -6.74
CA ASN A 525 30.90 36.28 -8.19
C ASN A 525 31.99 37.18 -8.79
N GLY A 526 33.26 36.79 -8.62
CA GLY A 526 34.41 37.59 -9.05
C GLY A 526 34.40 37.98 -10.54
N ASP A 527 33.84 37.13 -11.39
CA ASP A 527 33.72 37.35 -12.84
C ASP A 527 32.79 38.52 -13.20
N LEU A 528 31.91 38.93 -12.28
CA LEU A 528 31.02 40.07 -12.46
C LEU A 528 31.65 41.39 -12.00
N TYR A 529 32.84 41.35 -11.39
CA TYR A 529 33.60 42.53 -10.94
C TYR A 529 32.80 43.51 -10.06
N GLY A 530 31.82 43.02 -9.30
CA GLY A 530 30.95 43.84 -8.44
C GLY A 530 30.13 44.90 -9.19
N LYS A 531 29.83 44.69 -10.48
CA LYS A 531 29.10 45.65 -11.31
C LYS A 531 27.58 45.51 -11.20
N THR A 532 26.87 46.53 -11.68
CA THR A 532 25.42 46.45 -11.91
C THR A 532 25.16 46.30 -13.40
N PHE A 533 24.29 45.34 -13.76
CA PHE A 533 23.89 45.08 -15.13
C PHE A 533 22.39 45.34 -15.29
N ARG A 534 22.00 46.04 -16.35
CA ARG A 534 20.60 46.22 -16.70
C ARG A 534 20.10 44.96 -17.41
N LEU A 535 18.92 44.48 -17.03
CA LEU A 535 18.31 43.30 -17.65
C LEU A 535 17.34 43.71 -18.76
N GLU A 536 17.28 42.88 -19.80
CA GLU A 536 16.23 42.99 -20.82
C GLU A 536 14.84 42.76 -20.17
N GLY A 537 13.83 43.48 -20.65
CA GLY A 537 12.50 43.49 -20.03
C GLY A 537 12.37 44.38 -18.77
N GLY A 538 13.48 44.89 -18.22
CA GLY A 538 13.51 45.76 -17.04
C GLY A 538 14.07 45.07 -15.79
N GLY A 539 14.44 45.86 -14.78
CA GLY A 539 15.17 45.38 -13.59
C GLY A 539 16.69 45.38 -13.76
N PHE A 540 17.39 44.94 -12.72
CA PHE A 540 18.86 44.95 -12.66
C PHE A 540 19.40 43.71 -11.94
N LEU A 541 20.59 43.26 -12.36
CA LEU A 541 21.47 42.41 -11.59
C LEU A 541 22.46 43.31 -10.83
N ILE A 542 22.41 43.31 -9.51
CA ILE A 542 23.07 44.27 -8.62
C ILE A 542 24.01 43.52 -7.67
N ALA A 543 25.26 43.94 -7.61
CA ALA A 543 26.17 43.51 -6.57
C ALA A 543 25.72 44.04 -5.20
N GLU A 544 25.46 43.17 -4.24
CA GLU A 544 25.35 43.57 -2.84
C GLU A 544 26.75 43.79 -2.28
N ALA A 545 26.94 44.94 -1.62
CA ALA A 545 28.17 45.18 -0.89
C ALA A 545 28.24 44.16 0.26
N PRO A 546 29.44 43.60 0.58
CA PRO A 546 29.58 42.75 1.74
C PRO A 546 29.04 43.53 2.94
N ALA A 547 28.16 42.90 3.74
CA ALA A 547 27.59 43.52 4.92
C ALA A 547 28.71 44.25 5.67
N SER A 548 28.56 45.56 5.86
CA SER A 548 29.57 46.35 6.56
C SER A 548 29.81 45.69 7.90
N VAL A 549 31.00 45.15 8.13
CA VAL A 549 31.38 44.60 9.44
C VAL A 549 31.04 45.69 10.45
N PRO A 550 30.11 45.45 11.40
CA PRO A 550 29.82 46.45 12.41
C PRO A 550 31.15 46.78 13.08
N GLU A 551 31.52 48.06 13.12
CA GLU A 551 32.73 48.47 13.83
C GLU A 551 32.68 47.81 15.21
N PRO A 552 33.69 47.00 15.59
CA PRO A 552 33.65 46.33 16.86
C PRO A 552 33.47 47.41 17.93
N SER A 553 32.54 47.17 18.87
CA SER A 553 32.18 48.09 19.96
C SER A 553 33.39 48.52 20.81
N THR A 554 34.57 47.94 20.57
CA THR A 554 35.88 48.37 21.04
C THR A 554 36.31 49.78 20.59
N MET A 555 35.87 50.28 19.43
CA MET A 555 36.19 51.66 18.99
C MET A 555 35.48 52.73 19.85
N LEU A 556 34.25 52.44 20.31
CA LEU A 556 33.52 53.27 21.29
C LEU A 556 34.14 53.20 22.71
N PHE A 557 34.79 52.09 23.05
CA PHE A 557 35.54 51.95 24.31
C PHE A 557 36.92 52.62 24.29
N LEU A 558 37.58 52.72 23.14
CA LEU A 558 38.85 53.43 23.02
C LEU A 558 38.68 54.95 23.15
N GLY A 559 37.57 55.50 22.62
CA GLY A 559 37.22 56.92 22.75
C GLY A 559 36.81 57.35 24.17
N SER A 560 36.11 56.48 24.91
CA SER A 560 35.70 56.74 26.30
C SER A 560 36.83 56.50 27.32
N GLY A 561 37.79 55.61 27.03
CA GLY A 561 38.99 55.38 27.84
C GLY A 561 39.95 56.59 27.88
N LEU A 562 40.06 57.34 26.78
CA LEU A 562 40.90 58.55 26.70
C LEU A 562 40.30 59.75 27.46
N ILE A 563 38.96 59.83 27.56
CA ILE A 563 38.28 60.88 28.35
C ILE A 563 38.34 60.57 29.86
N GLY A 564 38.31 59.30 30.26
CA GLY A 564 38.44 58.87 31.66
C GLY A 564 39.79 59.22 32.31
N LEU A 565 40.88 59.22 31.53
CA LEU A 565 42.23 59.56 32.02
C LEU A 565 42.47 61.06 32.23
N VAL A 566 41.66 61.94 31.63
CA VAL A 566 41.74 63.40 31.86
C VAL A 566 40.96 63.81 33.11
N VAL A 567 39.89 63.08 33.48
CA VAL A 567 39.08 63.40 34.66
C VAL A 567 39.68 62.85 35.96
N ALA A 568 40.42 61.73 35.91
CA ALA A 568 41.05 61.14 37.10
C ALA A 568 42.27 61.93 37.65
N ARG A 569 42.81 62.91 36.91
CA ARG A 569 43.97 63.73 37.36
C ARG A 569 43.61 64.98 38.16
N ARG A 570 42.32 65.25 38.45
CA ARG A 570 41.87 66.45 39.18
C ARG A 570 41.27 66.22 40.58
N ARG A 571 41.36 65.02 41.14
CA ARG A 571 40.90 64.74 42.53
C ARG A 571 41.93 63.98 43.38
N ILE A 572 43.18 64.43 43.40
CA ILE A 572 44.08 64.22 44.56
C ILE A 572 44.93 65.48 44.71
N ARG A 573 44.48 66.40 45.55
CA ARG A 573 45.29 67.27 46.41
C ARG A 573 44.40 67.90 47.47
#